data_AF-K9DAB8-F1
#
_entry.id   AF-K9DAB8-F1
#
_cell.length_a   1.000
_cell.length_b   1.000
_cell.length_c   1.000
_cell.angle_alpha   90.00
_cell.angle_beta   90.00
_cell.angle_gamma   90.00
#
_symmetry.space_group_name_H-M   'P 1'
#
loop_
_entity.id
_entity.type
_entity.pdbx_description
1 polymer ?
#
loop_
_entity_poly.entity_id
_entity_poly.type
_entity_poly.pdbx_seq_one_letter_code
_entity_poly.pdbx_strand_id
1 'polypeptide(L)'
;MRGALAMAFAMARSGKDEMRDDEMRAFILPLANADEAALVEAAAIHPARTLLEVCAHFANAPDAPKLARHHGPGLSRLPSYPDFAEVKGQQHAKRALEVAAAGTHSVLLVGPPGAGKSMLAARLPGLLPPMSEAEALESAAVQSLAGGFAPERWRQRPFRSPHHTTSGVALVGGGNLPRPGEVSLAHHGVLFLDELPVMRGQVVCLQTSTRA
;
A
#
# COMPACT_ATOMS: atom_id res chain seq x y z
N MET A 1 16.75 0.85 -3.39
CA MET A 1 16.55 -0.24 -2.39
C MET A 1 15.06 -0.57 -2.32
N ARG A 2 14.69 -1.83 -2.06
CA ARG A 2 13.29 -2.21 -1.80
C ARG A 2 13.01 -2.10 -0.30
N GLY A 3 11.81 -1.68 0.09
CA GLY A 3 11.41 -1.62 1.50
C GLY A 3 11.89 -0.39 2.26
N ALA A 4 12.30 0.70 1.60
CA ALA A 4 12.76 1.92 2.28
C ALA A 4 11.68 2.50 3.20
N LEU A 5 10.43 2.56 2.73
CA LEU A 5 9.28 2.97 3.53
C LEU A 5 9.02 1.99 4.68
N ALA A 6 9.07 0.69 4.40
CA ALA A 6 8.81 -0.34 5.41
C ALA A 6 9.81 -0.27 6.57
N MET A 7 11.09 -0.02 6.28
CA MET A 7 12.12 0.17 7.31
C MET A 7 11.91 1.47 8.09
N ALA A 8 11.62 2.58 7.40
CA ALA A 8 11.31 3.86 8.06
C ALA A 8 10.07 3.75 8.96
N PHE A 9 9.04 3.04 8.51
CA PHE A 9 7.82 2.79 9.28
C PHE A 9 8.07 1.91 10.50
N ALA A 10 8.85 0.83 10.37
CA ALA A 10 9.23 -0.03 11.49
C ALA A 10 10.07 0.74 12.53
N MET A 11 10.98 1.61 12.09
CA MET A 11 11.77 2.48 12.96
C MET A 11 10.85 3.46 13.73
N ALA A 12 9.90 4.09 13.05
CA ALA A 12 8.97 5.02 13.68
C ALA A 12 8.02 4.34 14.69
N ARG A 13 7.64 3.07 14.45
CA ARG A 13 6.83 2.29 15.40
C ARG A 13 7.62 1.85 16.63
N SER A 14 8.86 1.35 16.43
CA SER A 14 9.70 0.91 17.55
C SER A 14 10.18 2.05 18.45
N GLY A 15 10.24 3.29 17.94
CA GLY A 15 10.61 4.46 18.73
C GLY A 15 9.53 5.01 19.67
N LYS A 16 8.26 4.58 19.51
CA LYS A 16 7.13 5.10 20.32
C LYS A 16 7.03 4.52 21.73
N ASP A 17 7.62 3.35 21.99
CA ASP A 17 7.42 2.65 23.26
C ASP A 17 8.49 2.93 24.34
N GLU A 18 9.65 3.53 24.00
CA GLU A 18 10.78 3.61 24.97
C GLU A 18 11.63 4.90 24.95
N MET A 19 11.44 5.84 24.02
CA MET A 19 12.44 6.90 23.78
C MET A 19 12.08 8.29 24.34
N ARG A 20 13.04 8.93 25.00
CA ARG A 20 13.03 10.38 25.31
C ARG A 20 13.25 11.17 24.00
N ASP A 21 12.71 12.39 23.89
CA ASP A 21 12.80 13.25 22.69
C ASP A 21 14.24 13.47 22.13
N ASP A 22 15.27 13.18 22.93
CA ASP A 22 16.69 13.39 22.62
C ASP A 22 17.35 12.21 21.84
N GLU A 23 16.64 11.09 21.64
CA GLU A 23 17.15 9.88 20.96
C GLU A 23 16.41 9.55 19.66
N MET A 24 15.96 10.58 18.91
CA MET A 24 15.31 10.35 17.62
C MET A 24 16.27 9.66 16.62
N ARG A 25 16.00 8.39 16.31
CA ARG A 25 16.79 7.60 15.36
C ARG A 25 16.68 8.20 13.95
N ALA A 26 17.83 8.47 13.34
CA ALA A 26 17.95 8.96 11.97
C ALA A 26 18.25 7.82 11.00
N PHE A 27 17.62 7.84 9.82
CA PHE A 27 17.78 6.83 8.79
C PHE A 27 18.50 7.42 7.56
N ILE A 28 19.71 6.94 7.30
CA ILE A 28 20.50 7.31 6.13
C ILE A 28 20.23 6.30 5.01
N LEU A 29 19.81 6.78 3.83
CA LEU A 29 19.43 5.93 2.71
C LEU A 29 19.76 6.57 1.34
N PRO A 30 19.78 5.80 0.24
CA PRO A 30 20.07 6.35 -1.08
C PRO A 30 19.07 7.43 -1.49
N LEU A 31 19.51 8.52 -2.11
CA LEU A 31 18.66 9.64 -2.54
C LEU A 31 17.40 9.18 -3.32
N ALA A 32 17.54 8.15 -4.16
CA ALA A 32 16.43 7.59 -4.95
C ALA A 32 15.27 7.00 -4.11
N ASN A 33 15.47 6.76 -2.82
CA ASN A 33 14.47 6.24 -1.90
C ASN A 33 13.94 7.29 -0.90
N ALA A 34 14.47 8.53 -0.96
CA ALA A 34 14.21 9.58 0.02
C ALA A 34 12.72 9.96 0.08
N ASP A 35 12.11 10.16 -1.09
CA ASP A 35 10.70 10.61 -1.20
C ASP A 35 9.72 9.62 -0.58
N GLU A 36 9.92 8.33 -0.85
CA GLU A 36 9.11 7.26 -0.29
C GLU A 36 9.32 7.13 1.22
N ALA A 37 10.57 7.14 1.70
CA ALA A 37 10.84 7.00 3.13
C ALA A 37 10.33 8.20 3.95
N ALA A 38 10.36 9.40 3.36
CA ALA A 38 9.93 10.64 4.00
C ALA A 38 8.40 10.78 4.10
N LEU A 39 7.62 9.82 3.58
CA LEU A 39 6.19 9.70 3.87
C LEU A 39 5.92 9.33 5.33
N VAL A 40 6.92 8.77 6.01
CA VAL A 40 6.87 8.54 7.46
C VAL A 40 7.32 9.82 8.15
N GLU A 41 6.39 10.73 8.46
CA GLU A 41 6.72 12.07 9.00
C GLU A 41 7.53 12.02 10.30
N ALA A 42 7.28 11.00 11.13
CA ALA A 42 7.99 10.77 12.38
C ALA A 42 9.45 10.31 12.20
N ALA A 43 9.85 9.87 10.99
CA ALA A 43 11.21 9.43 10.72
C ALA A 43 12.11 10.61 10.30
N ALA A 44 13.32 10.67 10.85
CA ALA A 44 14.37 11.58 10.38
C ALA A 44 15.11 10.93 9.20
N ILE A 45 14.83 11.37 7.97
CA ILE A 45 15.40 10.82 6.74
C ILE A 45 16.56 11.68 6.24
N HIS A 46 17.72 11.06 6.01
CA HIS A 46 18.93 11.72 5.51
C HIS A 46 19.41 11.03 4.23
N PRO A 47 19.12 11.59 3.04
CA PRO A 47 19.48 10.97 1.79
C PRO A 47 20.96 11.18 1.46
N ALA A 48 21.62 10.12 0.99
CA ALA A 48 22.97 10.19 0.46
C ALA A 48 23.01 9.73 -1.01
N ARG A 49 23.81 10.39 -1.84
CA ARG A 49 24.08 10.01 -3.23
C ARG A 49 25.23 9.00 -3.30
N THR A 50 26.18 9.09 -2.37
CA THR A 50 27.38 8.25 -2.34
C THR A 50 27.75 7.85 -0.92
N LEU A 51 28.50 6.75 -0.77
CA LEU A 51 29.07 6.35 0.53
C LEU A 51 30.03 7.40 1.09
N LEU A 52 30.71 8.18 0.24
CA LEU A 52 31.58 9.28 0.64
C LEU A 52 30.84 10.36 1.42
N GLU A 53 29.62 10.70 1.00
CA GLU A 53 28.78 11.66 1.74
C GLU A 53 28.39 11.13 3.12
N VAL A 54 28.15 9.82 3.24
CA VAL A 54 27.88 9.17 4.55
C VAL A 54 29.13 9.22 5.44
N CYS A 55 30.29 8.87 4.91
CA CYS A 55 31.56 8.95 5.66
C CYS A 55 31.85 10.39 6.11
N ALA A 56 31.66 11.38 5.23
CA ALA A 56 31.86 12.79 5.55
C ALA A 56 30.91 13.25 6.68
N HIS A 57 29.66 12.79 6.67
CA HIS A 57 28.69 13.10 7.71
C HIS A 57 29.13 12.62 9.10
N PHE A 58 29.71 11.41 9.21
CA PHE A 58 30.19 10.87 10.49
C PHE A 58 31.59 11.33 10.87
N ALA A 59 32.40 11.80 9.93
CA ALA A 59 33.75 12.30 10.20
C ALA A 59 33.75 13.55 11.09
N ASN A 60 32.63 14.28 11.20
CA ASN A 60 32.42 15.42 12.10
C ASN A 60 33.52 16.49 12.02
N ALA A 61 34.19 16.61 10.87
CA ALA A 61 35.16 17.67 10.62
C ALA A 61 34.43 19.02 10.47
N PRO A 62 35.07 20.15 10.85
CA PRO A 62 34.42 21.47 10.87
C PRO A 62 33.78 21.87 9.53
N ASP A 63 34.41 21.48 8.42
CA ASP A 63 33.99 21.83 7.05
C ASP A 63 33.35 20.66 6.29
N ALA A 64 33.10 19.52 6.96
CA ALA A 64 32.50 18.37 6.28
C ALA A 64 31.01 18.62 5.98
N PRO A 65 30.55 18.35 4.75
CA PRO A 65 29.14 18.49 4.40
C PRO A 65 28.30 17.50 5.22
N LYS A 66 27.29 18.02 5.94
CA LYS A 66 26.31 17.19 6.66
C LYS A 66 25.12 16.89 5.77
N LEU A 67 24.63 15.66 5.84
CA LEU A 67 23.40 15.26 5.16
C LEU A 67 22.21 16.04 5.74
N ALA A 68 21.54 16.83 4.90
CA ALA A 68 20.33 17.55 5.28
C ALA A 68 19.17 16.57 5.49
N ARG A 69 18.24 16.92 6.39
CA ARG A 69 16.98 16.19 6.54
C ARG A 69 16.15 16.38 5.27
N HIS A 70 15.67 15.28 4.71
CA HIS A 70 14.72 15.31 3.61
C HIS A 70 13.30 15.41 4.13
N HIS A 71 12.53 16.31 3.55
CA HIS A 71 11.10 16.40 3.75
C HIS A 71 10.42 15.83 2.51
N GLY A 72 9.42 14.97 2.73
CA GLY A 72 8.78 14.24 1.64
C GLY A 72 8.11 15.18 0.63
N PRO A 73 7.84 14.68 -0.58
CA PRO A 73 7.07 15.45 -1.55
C PRO A 73 5.71 15.80 -0.93
N GLY A 74 5.28 17.06 -1.04
CA GLY A 74 3.94 17.47 -0.65
C GLY A 74 2.90 16.81 -1.56
N LEU A 75 2.51 15.58 -1.24
CA LEU A 75 1.59 14.79 -2.05
C LEU A 75 0.15 15.29 -1.86
N SER A 76 -0.33 16.14 -2.77
CA SER A 76 -1.71 16.63 -2.76
C SER A 76 -2.64 15.89 -3.74
N ARG A 77 -2.12 14.90 -4.47
CA ARG A 77 -2.91 14.22 -5.51
C ARG A 77 -3.94 13.30 -4.88
N LEU A 78 -5.21 13.55 -5.17
CA LEU A 78 -6.29 12.63 -4.81
C LEU A 78 -6.14 11.32 -5.60
N PRO A 79 -6.36 10.16 -4.95
CA PRO A 79 -6.41 8.88 -5.65
C PRO A 79 -7.44 8.91 -6.77
N SER A 80 -7.06 8.42 -7.95
CA SER A 80 -7.97 8.29 -9.09
C SER A 80 -8.38 6.84 -9.25
N TYR A 81 -9.69 6.60 -9.34
CA TYR A 81 -10.28 5.29 -9.63
C TYR A 81 -11.20 5.41 -10.84
N PRO A 82 -11.51 4.29 -11.53
CA PRO A 82 -12.57 4.30 -12.54
C PRO A 82 -13.89 4.75 -11.91
N ASP A 83 -14.64 5.59 -12.63
CA ASP A 83 -15.85 6.20 -12.08
C ASP A 83 -17.02 5.20 -12.04
N PHE A 84 -17.69 5.13 -10.89
CA PHE A 84 -18.87 4.29 -10.68
C PHE A 84 -20.11 4.82 -11.42
N ALA A 85 -20.15 6.12 -11.73
CA ALA A 85 -21.23 6.74 -12.49
C ALA A 85 -21.30 6.23 -13.95
N GLU A 86 -20.17 5.78 -14.52
CA GLU A 86 -20.09 5.24 -15.89
C GLU A 86 -20.88 3.93 -16.05
N VAL A 87 -21.17 3.22 -14.96
CA VAL A 87 -21.90 1.96 -14.98
C VAL A 87 -23.36 2.22 -15.35
N LYS A 88 -23.79 1.76 -16.52
CA LYS A 88 -25.20 1.87 -16.93
C LYS A 88 -26.03 0.71 -16.35
N GLY A 89 -27.11 1.02 -15.65
CA GLY A 89 -28.02 0.03 -15.06
C GLY A 89 -27.46 -0.63 -13.78
N GLN A 90 -27.86 -1.89 -13.54
CA GLN A 90 -27.43 -2.73 -12.40
C GLN A 90 -27.67 -2.12 -11.00
N GLN A 91 -28.80 -1.45 -10.80
CA GLN A 91 -29.11 -0.71 -9.56
C GLN A 91 -28.98 -1.54 -8.27
N HIS A 92 -29.40 -2.81 -8.33
CA HIS A 92 -29.26 -3.73 -7.19
C HIS A 92 -27.78 -4.01 -6.84
N ALA A 93 -26.94 -4.26 -7.84
CA ALA A 93 -25.51 -4.49 -7.63
C ALA A 93 -24.80 -3.22 -7.16
N LYS A 94 -25.19 -2.06 -7.69
CA LYS A 94 -24.66 -0.76 -7.26
C LYS A 94 -24.91 -0.51 -5.78
N ARG A 95 -26.17 -0.64 -5.36
CA ARG A 95 -26.56 -0.47 -3.96
C ARG A 95 -25.87 -1.48 -3.04
N ALA A 96 -25.72 -2.73 -3.48
CA ALA A 96 -25.00 -3.75 -2.71
C ALA A 96 -23.52 -3.38 -2.52
N LEU A 97 -22.85 -2.87 -3.56
CA LEU A 97 -21.45 -2.42 -3.49
C LEU A 97 -21.29 -1.18 -2.61
N GLU A 98 -22.22 -0.23 -2.65
CA GLU A 98 -22.23 0.94 -1.77
C GLU A 98 -22.39 0.54 -0.30
N VAL A 99 -23.35 -0.34 0.00
CA VAL A 99 -23.56 -0.86 1.36
C VAL A 99 -22.33 -1.61 1.86
N ALA A 100 -21.74 -2.44 1.01
CA ALA A 100 -20.54 -3.18 1.38
C ALA A 100 -19.32 -2.26 1.57
N ALA A 101 -19.16 -1.24 0.73
CA ALA A 101 -18.10 -0.25 0.86
C ALA A 101 -18.21 0.54 2.17
N ALA A 102 -19.43 0.94 2.56
CA ALA A 102 -19.69 1.63 3.81
C ALA A 102 -19.48 0.73 5.04
N GLY A 103 -19.90 -0.53 4.96
CA GLY A 103 -19.84 -1.50 6.05
C GLY A 103 -18.53 -2.30 6.14
N THR A 104 -17.58 -2.06 5.24
CA THR A 104 -16.35 -2.87 5.09
C THR A 104 -16.63 -4.37 4.89
N HIS A 105 -17.66 -4.71 4.12
CA HIS A 105 -18.12 -6.09 3.94
C HIS A 105 -17.55 -6.75 2.68
N SER A 106 -17.44 -8.08 2.74
CA SER A 106 -17.14 -8.88 1.54
C SER A 106 -18.37 -8.98 0.65
N VAL A 107 -18.17 -8.88 -0.66
CA VAL A 107 -19.25 -8.95 -1.66
C VAL A 107 -19.11 -10.18 -2.51
N LEU A 108 -20.22 -10.86 -2.70
CA LEU A 108 -20.38 -11.94 -3.67
C LEU A 108 -21.20 -11.44 -4.88
N LEU A 109 -20.58 -11.36 -6.07
CA LEU A 109 -21.29 -11.04 -7.31
C LEU A 109 -21.60 -12.32 -8.08
N VAL A 110 -22.89 -12.57 -8.33
CA VAL A 110 -23.39 -13.74 -9.07
C VAL A 110 -24.10 -13.27 -10.34
N GLY A 111 -23.77 -13.88 -11.48
CA GLY A 111 -24.43 -13.57 -12.73
C GLY A 111 -23.75 -14.23 -13.94
N PRO A 112 -24.40 -14.20 -15.12
CA PRO A 112 -23.85 -14.81 -16.32
C PRO A 112 -22.48 -14.22 -16.70
N PRO A 113 -21.65 -14.96 -17.47
CA PRO A 113 -20.44 -14.39 -18.05
C PRO A 113 -20.79 -13.14 -18.89
N GLY A 114 -19.95 -12.11 -18.84
CA GLY A 114 -20.20 -10.85 -19.55
C GLY A 114 -21.13 -9.85 -18.83
N ALA A 115 -21.70 -10.19 -17.66
CA ALA A 115 -22.54 -9.26 -16.88
C ALA A 115 -21.79 -8.05 -16.27
N GLY A 116 -20.48 -7.91 -16.51
CA GLY A 116 -19.69 -6.79 -16.00
C GLY A 116 -19.26 -6.92 -14.52
N LYS A 117 -19.16 -8.14 -13.98
CA LYS A 117 -18.74 -8.39 -12.58
C LYS A 117 -17.35 -7.81 -12.29
N SER A 118 -16.36 -8.07 -13.14
CA SER A 118 -15.01 -7.53 -13.00
C SER A 118 -14.99 -6.01 -13.18
N MET A 119 -15.85 -5.48 -14.06
CA MET A 119 -16.00 -4.03 -14.30
C MET A 119 -16.54 -3.30 -13.07
N LEU A 120 -17.51 -3.90 -12.37
CA LEU A 120 -18.03 -3.42 -11.08
C LEU A 120 -16.98 -3.51 -9.98
N ALA A 121 -16.28 -4.65 -9.86
CA ALA A 121 -15.27 -4.86 -8.83
C ALA A 121 -14.10 -3.87 -8.92
N ALA A 122 -13.63 -3.57 -10.13
CA ALA A 122 -12.55 -2.60 -10.35
C ALA A 122 -12.89 -1.17 -9.90
N ARG A 123 -14.18 -0.85 -9.73
CA ARG A 123 -14.65 0.46 -9.26
C ARG A 123 -14.92 0.51 -7.76
N LEU A 124 -15.00 -0.64 -7.09
CA LEU A 124 -15.21 -0.69 -5.65
C LEU A 124 -14.17 0.11 -4.84
N PRO A 125 -12.86 0.11 -5.16
CA PRO A 125 -11.87 0.92 -4.44
C PRO A 125 -12.22 2.41 -4.36
N GLY A 126 -12.91 2.95 -5.37
CA GLY A 126 -13.36 4.34 -5.39
C GLY A 126 -14.60 4.63 -4.54
N LEU A 127 -15.34 3.61 -4.11
CA LEU A 127 -16.48 3.75 -3.20
C LEU A 127 -16.07 3.62 -1.73
N LEU A 128 -14.90 3.04 -1.46
CA LEU A 128 -14.42 2.86 -0.10
C LEU A 128 -14.13 4.22 0.55
N PRO A 129 -14.30 4.34 1.88
CA PRO A 129 -13.90 5.54 2.62
C PRO A 129 -12.44 5.93 2.32
N PRO A 130 -12.05 7.20 2.44
CA PRO A 130 -10.64 7.58 2.32
C PRO A 130 -9.80 6.85 3.37
N MET A 131 -8.57 6.50 3.01
CA MET A 131 -7.63 5.86 3.94
C MET A 131 -7.21 6.85 5.03
N SER A 132 -7.14 6.37 6.26
CA SER A 132 -6.38 7.04 7.31
C SER A 132 -4.88 7.00 6.99
N GLU A 133 -4.11 7.86 7.63
CA GLU A 133 -2.67 7.91 7.44
C GLU A 133 -1.97 6.61 7.85
N ALA A 134 -2.41 6.00 8.96
CA ALA A 134 -1.91 4.70 9.41
C ALA A 134 -2.15 3.60 8.37
N GLU A 135 -3.37 3.51 7.81
CA GLU A 135 -3.69 2.53 6.77
C GLU A 135 -2.87 2.77 5.49
N ALA A 136 -2.66 4.04 5.12
CA ALA A 136 -1.88 4.40 3.95
C ALA A 136 -0.41 4.00 4.11
N LEU A 137 0.18 4.25 5.28
CA LEU A 137 1.54 3.84 5.62
C LEU A 137 1.69 2.31 5.61
N GLU A 138 0.75 1.58 6.19
CA GLU A 138 0.78 0.11 6.21
C GLU A 138 0.68 -0.47 4.80
N SER A 139 -0.25 0.01 3.97
CA SER A 139 -0.41 -0.45 2.59
C SER A 139 0.84 -0.12 1.76
N ALA A 140 1.36 1.10 1.89
CA ALA A 140 2.58 1.52 1.22
C ALA A 140 3.80 0.68 1.65
N ALA A 141 3.88 0.29 2.93
CA ALA A 141 4.99 -0.52 3.44
C ALA A 141 5.01 -1.91 2.79
N VAL A 142 3.85 -2.54 2.64
CA VAL A 142 3.73 -3.84 1.97
C VAL A 142 4.11 -3.73 0.48
N GLN A 143 3.65 -2.67 -0.20
CA GLN A 143 4.01 -2.43 -1.61
C GLN A 143 5.50 -2.12 -1.79
N SER A 144 6.11 -1.40 -0.85
CA SER A 144 7.53 -1.07 -0.81
C SER A 144 8.41 -2.33 -0.73
N LEU A 145 8.02 -3.28 0.12
CA LEU A 145 8.69 -4.59 0.25
C LEU A 145 8.64 -5.39 -1.06
N ALA A 146 7.50 -5.33 -1.76
CA ALA A 146 7.35 -5.94 -3.08
C ALA A 146 8.08 -5.18 -4.20
N GLY A 147 8.56 -3.95 -3.93
CA GLY A 147 9.22 -3.08 -4.89
C GLY A 147 8.27 -2.45 -5.92
N GLY A 148 6.98 -2.37 -5.60
CA GLY A 148 5.93 -1.83 -6.48
C GLY A 148 5.31 -0.52 -5.99
N PHE A 149 5.81 0.04 -4.89
CA PHE A 149 5.34 1.33 -4.39
C PHE A 149 5.86 2.49 -5.25
N ALA A 150 5.02 3.48 -5.45
CA ALA A 150 5.35 4.72 -6.12
C ALA A 150 4.65 5.88 -5.36
N PRO A 151 5.35 7.00 -5.06
CA PRO A 151 4.77 8.12 -4.32
C PRO A 151 3.46 8.66 -4.95
N GLU A 152 3.31 8.54 -6.27
CA GLU A 152 2.11 8.97 -7.00
C GLU A 152 0.87 8.15 -6.64
N ARG A 153 1.05 6.96 -6.05
CA ARG A 153 -0.01 6.06 -5.58
C ARG A 153 -0.27 6.20 -4.07
N TRP A 154 0.25 7.25 -3.44
CA TRP A 154 -0.02 7.52 -2.04
C TRP A 154 -1.52 7.60 -1.75
N ARG A 155 -1.96 6.94 -0.66
CA ARG A 155 -3.36 6.81 -0.25
C ARG A 155 -4.28 6.18 -1.31
N GLN A 156 -3.74 5.59 -2.38
CA GLN A 156 -4.51 4.84 -3.35
C GLN A 156 -4.72 3.40 -2.86
N ARG A 157 -5.98 3.00 -2.73
CA ARG A 157 -6.38 1.65 -2.34
C ARG A 157 -5.96 0.66 -3.42
N PRO A 158 -5.17 -0.37 -3.09
CA PRO A 158 -4.73 -1.34 -4.07
C PRO A 158 -5.92 -2.18 -4.57
N PHE A 159 -5.94 -2.46 -5.87
CA PHE A 159 -6.86 -3.41 -6.49
C PHE A 159 -6.03 -4.57 -7.05
N ARG A 160 -6.29 -5.79 -6.58
CA ARG A 160 -5.64 -7.01 -7.05
C ARG A 160 -6.66 -7.93 -7.70
N SER A 161 -6.35 -8.41 -8.89
CA SER A 161 -7.16 -9.34 -9.66
C SER A 161 -6.25 -10.48 -10.14
N PRO A 162 -5.82 -11.39 -9.24
CA PRO A 162 -5.04 -12.55 -9.63
C PRO A 162 -5.75 -13.32 -10.75
N HIS A 163 -4.94 -13.92 -11.62
CA HIS A 163 -5.47 -14.81 -12.65
C HIS A 163 -6.00 -16.08 -11.98
N HIS A 164 -7.01 -16.73 -12.54
CA HIS A 164 -7.58 -17.97 -11.99
C HIS A 164 -6.58 -19.15 -11.93
N THR A 165 -5.41 -19.01 -12.57
CA THR A 165 -4.29 -19.95 -12.53
C THR A 165 -3.25 -19.61 -11.46
N THR A 166 -3.45 -18.54 -10.68
CA THR A 166 -2.54 -18.14 -9.60
C THR A 166 -2.52 -19.23 -8.51
N SER A 167 -1.33 -19.70 -8.16
CA SER A 167 -1.16 -20.74 -7.14
C SER A 167 -1.51 -20.22 -5.74
N GLY A 168 -1.86 -21.12 -4.83
CA GLY A 168 -2.10 -20.77 -3.42
C GLY A 168 -0.89 -20.07 -2.78
N VAL A 169 0.33 -20.44 -3.16
CA VAL A 169 1.56 -19.77 -2.70
C VAL A 169 1.67 -18.34 -3.23
N ALA A 170 1.26 -18.07 -4.46
CA ALA A 170 1.24 -16.70 -4.99
C ALA A 170 0.12 -15.85 -4.38
N LEU A 171 -1.00 -16.46 -3.96
CA LEU A 171 -2.07 -15.77 -3.24
C LEU A 171 -1.64 -15.35 -1.83
N VAL A 172 -1.09 -16.28 -1.06
CA VAL A 172 -0.70 -16.06 0.35
C VAL A 172 0.65 -15.33 0.45
N GLY A 173 1.59 -15.65 -0.44
CA GLY A 173 2.99 -15.26 -0.34
C GLY A 173 3.85 -16.41 0.18
N GLY A 174 5.17 -16.25 0.08
CA GLY A 174 6.14 -17.27 0.49
C GLY A 174 7.48 -17.19 -0.24
N GLY A 175 8.24 -18.29 -0.21
CA GLY A 175 9.55 -18.42 -0.85
C GLY A 175 10.74 -18.35 0.11
N ASN A 176 11.95 -18.65 -0.40
CA ASN A 176 13.19 -18.40 0.34
C ASN A 176 13.49 -16.90 0.29
N LEU A 177 13.53 -16.26 1.47
CA LEU A 177 13.14 -14.88 1.74
C LEU A 177 11.64 -14.62 1.46
N PRO A 178 10.79 -14.48 2.51
CA PRO A 178 9.35 -14.37 2.34
C PRO A 178 8.97 -13.10 1.58
N ARG A 179 8.10 -13.25 0.57
CA ARG A 179 7.55 -12.13 -0.20
C ARG A 179 6.04 -12.01 -0.02
N PRO A 180 5.49 -10.79 -0.03
CA PRO A 180 4.05 -10.57 0.00
C PRO A 180 3.34 -11.27 -1.16
N GLY A 181 2.24 -11.98 -0.86
CA GLY A 181 1.33 -12.54 -1.88
C GLY A 181 0.27 -11.54 -2.33
N GLU A 182 -0.62 -11.96 -3.22
CA GLU A 182 -1.74 -11.15 -3.73
C GLU A 182 -2.65 -10.61 -2.62
N VAL A 183 -2.92 -11.40 -1.58
CA VAL A 183 -3.72 -10.99 -0.42
C VAL A 183 -3.03 -9.85 0.34
N SER A 184 -1.72 -9.99 0.58
CA SER A 184 -0.93 -8.96 1.25
C SER A 184 -0.82 -7.70 0.40
N LEU A 185 -0.64 -7.84 -0.92
CA LEU A 185 -0.59 -6.70 -1.85
C LEU A 185 -1.92 -5.96 -1.96
N ALA A 186 -3.03 -6.60 -1.60
CA ALA A 186 -4.34 -5.98 -1.53
C ALA A 186 -4.60 -5.26 -0.19
N HIS A 187 -3.64 -5.21 0.76
CA HIS A 187 -3.81 -4.65 2.12
C HIS A 187 -4.47 -3.27 2.13
N HIS A 188 -5.54 -3.13 2.92
CA HIS A 188 -6.46 -1.99 2.98
C HIS A 188 -7.08 -1.61 1.62
N GLY A 189 -7.20 -2.57 0.71
CA GLY A 189 -7.75 -2.39 -0.62
C GLY A 189 -8.78 -3.46 -0.96
N VAL A 190 -8.73 -3.93 -2.20
CA VAL A 190 -9.69 -4.86 -2.77
C VAL A 190 -8.95 -6.01 -3.46
N LEU A 191 -9.26 -7.23 -3.06
CA LEU A 191 -8.90 -8.45 -3.77
C LEU A 191 -10.11 -9.02 -4.50
N PHE A 192 -10.03 -9.08 -5.82
CA PHE A 192 -11.01 -9.69 -6.71
C PHE A 192 -10.57 -11.10 -7.08
N LEU A 193 -11.42 -12.09 -6.82
CA LEU A 193 -11.20 -13.48 -7.20
C LEU A 193 -12.24 -13.89 -8.24
N ASP A 194 -11.79 -14.25 -9.44
CA ASP A 194 -12.65 -14.82 -10.49
C ASP A 194 -12.63 -16.35 -10.41
N GLU A 195 -13.79 -16.98 -10.61
CA GLU A 195 -13.96 -18.45 -10.68
C GLU A 195 -13.43 -19.22 -9.44
N LEU A 196 -14.09 -19.07 -8.28
CA LEU A 196 -13.81 -19.91 -7.11
C LEU A 196 -14.19 -21.39 -7.39
N PRO A 197 -13.27 -22.37 -7.21
CA PRO A 197 -13.51 -23.78 -7.55
C PRO A 197 -14.73 -24.41 -6.86
N VAL A 198 -15.11 -23.90 -5.69
CA VAL A 198 -16.26 -24.39 -4.90
C VAL A 198 -17.58 -23.74 -5.30
N MET A 199 -17.54 -22.66 -6.11
CA MET A 199 -18.67 -21.78 -6.40
C MET A 199 -18.57 -21.27 -7.85
N ARG A 200 -18.97 -22.09 -8.81
CA ARG A 200 -18.96 -21.73 -10.24
C ARG A 200 -19.84 -20.49 -10.49
N GLY A 201 -19.28 -19.43 -11.09
CA GLY A 201 -20.00 -18.20 -11.43
C GLY A 201 -20.05 -17.11 -10.35
N GLN A 202 -19.17 -17.19 -9.35
CA GLN A 202 -19.15 -16.33 -8.16
C GLN A 202 -17.83 -15.56 -8.03
N VAL A 203 -17.93 -14.26 -7.74
CA VAL A 203 -16.78 -13.38 -7.46
C VAL A 203 -16.81 -12.97 -6.01
N VAL A 204 -15.74 -13.22 -5.26
CA VAL A 204 -15.57 -12.66 -3.91
C VAL A 204 -14.65 -11.45 -3.97
N CYS A 205 -15.13 -10.37 -3.38
CA CYS A 205 -14.38 -9.16 -3.15
C CYS A 205 -14.04 -9.05 -1.67
N LEU A 206 -12.77 -9.31 -1.30
CA LEU A 206 -12.31 -9.19 0.08
C LEU A 206 -11.68 -7.82 0.31
N GLN A 207 -12.12 -7.15 1.38
CA GLN A 207 -11.36 -6.04 1.96
C GLN A 207 -10.41 -6.62 3.00
N THR A 208 -9.12 -6.44 2.78
CA THR A 208 -8.09 -6.94 3.71
C THR A 208 -7.80 -5.85 4.73
N SER A 209 -8.51 -5.88 5.85
CA SER A 209 -8.15 -5.11 7.04
C SER A 209 -7.46 -6.06 8.01
N THR A 210 -6.16 -5.88 8.24
CA THR A 210 -5.45 -6.60 9.29
C THR A 210 -5.75 -5.93 10.63
N ARG A 211 -6.95 -6.15 11.17
CA ARG A 211 -7.14 -6.05 12.62
C ARG A 211 -6.68 -7.37 13.22
N ALA A 212 -5.42 -7.39 13.67
CA ALA A 212 -4.93 -8.33 14.67
C ALA A 212 -4.92 -7.60 16.01
#